data_AF-W6U2I9-F1
#
_entry.id   AF-W6U2I9-F1
#
_cell.length_a   1.000
_cell.length_b   1.000
_cell.length_c   1.000
_cell.angle_alpha   90.00
_cell.angle_beta   90.00
_cell.angle_gamma   90.00
#
_symmetry.space_group_name_H-M   'P 1'
#
loop_
_entity.id
_entity.type
_entity.pdbx_description
1 polymer ?
#
loop_
_entity_poly.entity_id
_entity_poly.type
_entity_poly.pdbx_seq_one_letter_code
_entity_poly.pdbx_strand_id
1 'polypeptide(L)'
;MGNKTYFPGANDNASGISFLLSLAKYYAANPQPYTMAFICFAGEEAGLLGSKYFTEHSLLALQKIRFLINVDMVGTGETGITVVNATIHQKEFSLLNQLNDKNKYLKKINSRGKAANSDHYFFTEKNVPAFFIYTTGGINAYHDIYDRPKTLPLTEYQDLFRLFVDFNAALMNK
;
A
#
# COMPACT_ATOMS: atom_id res chain seq x y z
N MET A 1 -7.90 -19.04 19.86
CA MET A 1 -7.48 -19.86 18.70
C MET A 1 -6.45 -20.87 19.18
N GLY A 2 -6.45 -22.10 18.64
CA GLY A 2 -5.57 -23.17 19.11
C GLY A 2 -4.25 -23.22 18.35
N ASN A 3 -3.24 -23.91 18.89
CA ASN A 3 -1.91 -24.09 18.31
C ASN A 3 -1.85 -24.89 16.99
N LYS A 4 -3.00 -25.32 16.45
CA LYS A 4 -3.12 -26.06 15.19
C LYS A 4 -3.72 -25.24 14.05
N THR A 5 -4.18 -24.02 14.32
CA THR A 5 -4.81 -23.17 13.32
C THR A 5 -3.74 -22.36 12.59
N TYR A 6 -3.69 -22.50 11.27
CA TYR A 6 -2.76 -21.80 10.38
C TYR A 6 -3.53 -20.80 9.50
N PHE A 7 -3.07 -19.56 9.51
CA PHE A 7 -3.56 -18.46 8.67
C PHE A 7 -2.52 -18.22 7.58
N PRO A 8 -2.83 -18.50 6.30
CA PRO A 8 -1.84 -18.42 5.24
C PRO A 8 -1.47 -16.99 4.79
N GLY A 9 -2.36 -16.01 4.99
CA GLY A 9 -2.06 -14.59 4.76
C GLY A 9 -1.75 -14.24 3.30
N ALA A 10 -2.46 -14.87 2.35
CA ALA A 10 -2.19 -14.70 0.93
C ALA A 10 -2.50 -13.28 0.44
N ASN A 11 -3.67 -12.75 0.80
CA ASN A 11 -4.01 -11.36 0.56
C ASN A 11 -3.40 -10.48 1.65
N ASP A 12 -3.45 -10.91 2.91
CA ASP A 12 -3.01 -10.17 4.10
C ASP A 12 -1.75 -10.79 4.73
N ASN A 13 -0.53 -10.36 4.37
CA ASN A 13 -0.22 -9.36 3.36
C ASN A 13 0.80 -9.85 2.32
N ALA A 14 0.79 -11.14 1.98
CA ALA A 14 1.69 -11.66 0.92
C ALA A 14 1.42 -10.99 -0.44
N SER A 15 0.20 -10.50 -0.69
CA SER A 15 -0.15 -9.72 -1.88
C SER A 15 0.62 -8.38 -1.94
N GLY A 16 0.69 -7.64 -0.84
CA GLY A 16 1.45 -6.39 -0.72
C GLY A 16 2.95 -6.62 -0.88
N ILE A 17 3.48 -7.69 -0.27
CA ILE A 17 4.89 -8.08 -0.47
C ILE A 17 5.18 -8.37 -1.94
N SER A 18 4.31 -9.14 -2.61
CA SER A 18 4.46 -9.45 -4.03
C SER A 18 4.37 -8.18 -4.89
N PHE A 19 3.50 -7.24 -4.54
CA PHE A 19 3.38 -5.93 -5.19
C PHE A 19 4.63 -5.06 -5.04
N LEU A 20 5.20 -4.99 -3.82
CA LEU A 20 6.47 -4.30 -3.57
C LEU A 20 7.62 -4.89 -4.39
N LEU A 21 7.72 -6.22 -4.49
CA LEU A 21 8.75 -6.88 -5.29
C LEU A 21 8.61 -6.56 -6.79
N SER A 22 7.38 -6.51 -7.31
CA SER A 22 7.11 -6.10 -8.69
C SER A 22 7.53 -4.65 -8.94
N LEU A 23 7.22 -3.73 -8.02
CA LEU A 23 7.64 -2.33 -8.13
C LEU A 23 9.17 -2.19 -8.03
N ALA A 24 9.81 -2.89 -7.09
CA ALA A 24 11.26 -2.90 -6.94
C ALA A 24 11.96 -3.36 -8.22
N LYS A 25 11.46 -4.44 -8.85
CA LYS A 25 11.96 -4.91 -10.15
C LYS A 25 11.81 -3.85 -11.24
N TYR A 26 10.66 -3.18 -11.30
CA TYR A 26 10.42 -2.13 -12.28
C TYR A 26 11.34 -0.92 -12.08
N TYR A 27 11.47 -0.41 -10.86
CA TYR A 27 12.29 0.77 -10.58
C TYR A 27 13.79 0.49 -10.63
N ALA A 28 14.22 -0.77 -10.46
CA ALA A 28 15.60 -1.17 -10.76
C ALA A 28 15.94 -1.00 -12.26
N ALA A 29 14.98 -1.28 -13.14
CA ALA A 29 15.13 -1.08 -14.59
C ALA A 29 14.77 0.34 -15.06
N ASN A 30 14.04 1.11 -14.24
CA ASN A 30 13.58 2.46 -14.52
C ASN A 30 13.95 3.41 -13.37
N PRO A 31 15.24 3.77 -13.23
CA PRO A 31 15.71 4.61 -12.12
C PRO A 31 14.94 5.93 -12.03
N GLN A 32 14.73 6.39 -10.81
CA GLN A 32 14.01 7.62 -10.50
C GLN A 32 14.97 8.72 -10.01
N PRO A 33 14.61 10.00 -10.14
CA PRO A 33 15.43 11.10 -9.60
C PRO A 33 15.48 11.11 -8.06
N TYR A 34 14.58 10.39 -7.39
CA TYR A 34 14.57 10.18 -5.95
C TYR A 34 15.04 8.77 -5.59
N THR A 35 15.61 8.62 -4.39
CA THR A 35 15.87 7.31 -3.81
C THR A 35 14.56 6.58 -3.53
N MET A 36 14.42 5.37 -4.08
CA MET A 36 13.29 4.48 -3.80
C MET A 36 13.67 3.50 -2.70
N ALA A 37 12.90 3.48 -1.61
CA ALA A 37 13.05 2.52 -0.52
C ALA A 37 11.85 1.56 -0.50
N PHE A 38 12.12 0.26 -0.50
CA PHE A 38 11.11 -0.79 -0.33
C PHE A 38 11.34 -1.44 1.03
N ILE A 39 10.31 -1.43 1.88
CA ILE A 39 10.42 -1.89 3.26
C ILE A 39 9.30 -2.91 3.52
N CYS A 40 9.66 -4.06 4.07
CA CYS A 40 8.73 -5.08 4.53
C CYS A 40 8.78 -5.13 6.05
N PHE A 41 7.70 -4.74 6.72
CA PHE A 41 7.68 -4.68 8.18
C PHE A 41 7.35 -6.03 8.81
N ALA A 42 7.91 -6.26 10.00
CA ALA A 42 7.57 -7.39 10.85
C ALA A 42 6.64 -6.94 11.98
N GLY A 43 5.76 -7.83 12.45
CA GLY A 43 4.91 -7.56 13.62
C GLY A 43 3.83 -6.50 13.39
N GLU A 44 3.36 -6.33 12.15
CA GLU A 44 2.20 -5.49 11.81
C GLU A 44 0.96 -5.95 12.61
N GLU A 45 0.64 -7.24 12.51
CA GLU A 45 -0.50 -7.87 13.18
C GLU A 45 -0.41 -7.89 14.72
N ALA A 46 0.81 -7.70 15.25
CA ALA A 46 1.06 -7.61 16.69
C ALA A 46 0.94 -6.17 17.23
N GLY A 47 0.44 -5.24 16.42
CA GLY A 47 0.28 -3.83 16.77
C GLY A 47 1.35 -2.92 16.14
N LEU A 48 1.64 -3.13 14.86
CA LEU A 48 2.49 -2.26 14.02
C LEU A 48 3.93 -2.13 14.57
N LEU A 49 4.46 -3.20 15.17
CA LEU A 49 5.70 -3.15 15.96
C LEU A 49 6.92 -2.79 15.11
N GLY A 50 7.00 -3.32 13.87
CA GLY A 50 8.12 -3.06 12.97
C GLY A 50 8.16 -1.63 12.45
N SER A 51 7.04 -1.10 11.98
CA SER A 51 6.95 0.30 11.51
C SER A 51 7.12 1.30 12.64
N LYS A 52 6.59 0.99 13.84
CA LYS A 52 6.88 1.76 15.05
C LYS A 52 8.38 1.82 15.33
N TYR A 53 9.02 0.66 15.43
CA TYR A 53 10.45 0.59 15.72
C TYR A 53 11.27 1.34 14.67
N PHE A 54 10.96 1.14 13.39
CA PHE A 54 11.64 1.81 12.28
C PHE A 54 11.53 3.33 12.37
N THR A 55 10.35 3.88 12.66
CA THR A 55 10.15 5.33 12.73
C THR A 55 10.75 5.97 13.99
N GLU A 56 10.94 5.19 15.07
CA GLU A 56 11.63 5.63 16.28
C GLU A 56 13.16 5.55 16.17
N HIS A 57 13.69 4.63 15.35
CA HIS A 57 15.12 4.34 15.23
C HIS A 57 15.61 4.39 13.77
N SER A 58 15.01 5.25 12.95
CA SER A 58 15.24 5.22 11.51
C SER A 58 16.67 5.58 11.15
N LEU A 59 17.27 4.77 10.26
CA LEU A 59 18.52 5.13 9.59
C LEU A 59 18.30 6.17 8.48
N LEU A 60 17.05 6.38 8.06
CA LEU A 60 16.68 7.41 7.11
C LEU A 60 16.22 8.66 7.85
N ALA A 61 16.60 9.83 7.33
CA ALA A 61 16.02 11.08 7.78
C ALA A 61 14.55 11.13 7.33
N LEU A 62 13.60 10.81 8.22
CA LEU A 62 12.17 10.73 7.92
C LEU A 62 11.62 12.02 7.25
N GLN A 63 12.12 13.18 7.67
CA GLN A 63 11.79 14.49 7.09
C GLN A 63 12.21 14.66 5.63
N LYS A 64 13.08 13.80 5.10
CA LYS A 64 13.48 13.77 3.69
C LYS A 64 12.61 12.83 2.84
N ILE A 65 11.72 12.06 3.47
CA ILE A 65 10.79 11.19 2.73
C ILE A 65 9.74 12.08 2.07
N ARG A 66 9.80 12.17 0.73
CA ARG A 66 8.86 12.97 -0.06
C ARG A 66 7.41 12.49 0.10
N PHE A 67 7.24 11.17 0.09
CA PHE A 67 5.96 10.50 0.25
C PHE A 67 6.17 9.00 0.52
N LEU A 68 5.30 8.42 1.34
CA LEU A 68 5.23 6.98 1.60
C LEU A 68 3.92 6.43 1.06
N ILE A 69 3.97 5.29 0.37
CA ILE A 69 2.79 4.54 -0.01
C ILE A 69 2.89 3.15 0.65
N ASN A 70 2.03 2.93 1.62
CA ASN A 70 1.83 1.63 2.27
C ASN A 70 0.78 0.84 1.50
N VAL A 71 1.01 -0.44 1.28
CA VAL A 71 0.05 -1.34 0.63
C VAL A 71 -0.23 -2.54 1.53
N ASP A 72 -1.50 -2.86 1.62
CA ASP A 72 -1.98 -4.04 2.34
C ASP A 72 -3.20 -4.59 1.64
N MET A 73 -3.35 -5.90 1.54
CA MET A 73 -4.48 -6.55 0.87
C MET A 73 -4.72 -6.00 -0.54
N VAL A 74 -3.77 -6.21 -1.45
CA VAL A 74 -3.81 -5.72 -2.85
C VAL A 74 -3.93 -6.83 -3.90
N GLY A 75 -4.53 -7.96 -3.53
CA GLY A 75 -4.75 -9.11 -4.41
C GLY A 75 -6.13 -9.20 -5.07
N THR A 76 -6.96 -8.17 -4.96
CA THR A 76 -8.31 -8.09 -5.57
C THR A 76 -8.49 -6.74 -6.30
N GLY A 77 -9.71 -6.18 -6.34
CA GLY A 77 -9.93 -4.80 -6.79
C GLY A 77 -11.20 -4.57 -7.61
N GLU A 78 -12.08 -5.56 -7.71
CA GLU A 78 -13.28 -5.57 -8.56
C GLU A 78 -14.22 -4.38 -8.30
N THR A 79 -14.14 -3.79 -7.11
CA THR A 79 -14.91 -2.59 -6.73
C THR A 79 -14.06 -1.34 -6.53
N GLY A 80 -12.75 -1.44 -6.74
CA GLY A 80 -11.78 -0.35 -6.66
C GLY A 80 -10.80 -0.50 -5.51
N ILE A 81 -10.29 0.63 -5.00
CA ILE A 81 -9.42 0.72 -3.83
C ILE A 81 -9.97 1.69 -2.79
N THR A 82 -9.43 1.63 -1.58
CA THR A 82 -9.57 2.69 -0.58
C THR A 82 -8.21 3.28 -0.25
N VAL A 83 -8.15 4.61 -0.13
CA VAL A 83 -6.94 5.36 0.24
C VAL A 83 -7.16 6.01 1.61
N VAL A 84 -6.47 5.48 2.62
CA VAL A 84 -6.38 6.05 3.96
C VAL A 84 -5.43 7.26 3.93
N ASN A 85 -5.70 8.26 4.79
CA ASN A 85 -5.11 9.60 4.76
C ASN A 85 -5.46 10.44 3.51
N ALA A 86 -6.36 10.00 2.63
CA ALA A 86 -6.81 10.77 1.47
C ALA A 86 -7.33 12.17 1.86
N THR A 87 -8.06 12.27 2.96
CA THR A 87 -8.62 13.56 3.41
C THR A 87 -7.56 14.50 4.00
N ILE A 88 -6.38 13.99 4.34
CA ILE A 88 -5.23 14.75 4.85
C ILE A 88 -4.39 15.28 3.69
N HIS A 89 -4.14 14.44 2.67
CA HIS A 89 -3.33 14.77 1.50
C HIS A 89 -4.21 14.96 0.26
N GLN A 90 -5.09 15.97 0.31
CA GLN A 90 -6.11 16.20 -0.73
C GLN A 90 -5.51 16.49 -2.11
N LYS A 91 -4.34 17.15 -2.17
CA LYS A 91 -3.67 17.47 -3.44
C LYS A 91 -3.16 16.19 -4.11
N GLU A 92 -2.49 15.34 -3.36
CA GLU A 92 -1.99 14.04 -3.80
C GLU A 92 -3.15 13.08 -4.14
N PHE A 93 -4.22 13.10 -3.34
CA PHE A 93 -5.40 12.29 -3.62
C PHE A 93 -6.11 12.73 -4.90
N SER A 94 -6.20 14.05 -5.13
CA SER A 94 -6.75 14.60 -6.38
C SER A 94 -5.91 14.21 -7.58
N LEU A 95 -4.58 14.24 -7.46
CA LEU A 95 -3.66 13.79 -8.50
C LEU A 95 -3.86 12.31 -8.83
N LEU A 96 -3.96 11.45 -7.81
CA LEU A 96 -4.23 10.02 -7.98
C LEU A 96 -5.54 9.78 -8.74
N ASN A 97 -6.62 10.50 -8.39
CA ASN A 97 -7.90 10.40 -9.08
C ASN A 97 -7.82 10.89 -10.53
N GLN A 98 -7.14 12.00 -10.80
CA GLN A 98 -6.96 12.51 -12.17
C GLN A 98 -6.26 11.49 -13.08
N LEU A 99 -5.22 10.82 -12.57
CA LEU A 99 -4.51 9.78 -13.32
C LEU A 99 -5.39 8.56 -13.56
N ASN A 100 -6.16 8.15 -12.54
CA ASN A 100 -7.13 7.07 -12.69
C ASN A 100 -8.23 7.40 -13.70
N ASP A 101 -8.78 8.62 -13.66
CA ASP A 101 -9.86 9.05 -14.54
C ASP A 101 -9.39 9.19 -15.99
N LYS A 102 -8.15 9.61 -16.19
CA LYS A 102 -7.52 9.71 -17.51
C LYS A 102 -7.31 8.33 -18.15
N ASN A 103 -6.74 7.40 -17.39
CA ASN A 103 -6.29 6.11 -17.92
C ASN A 103 -7.29 4.96 -17.71
N LYS A 104 -8.33 5.18 -16.90
CA LYS A 104 -9.37 4.20 -16.54
C LYS A 104 -8.81 2.92 -15.92
N TYR A 105 -7.82 3.05 -15.02
CA TYR A 105 -7.19 1.90 -14.35
C TYR A 105 -8.16 1.17 -13.43
N LEU A 106 -8.80 1.88 -12.50
CA LEU A 106 -9.65 1.28 -11.48
C LEU A 106 -11.06 1.84 -11.56
N LYS A 107 -12.03 0.98 -11.23
CA LYS A 107 -13.46 1.34 -11.18
C LYS A 107 -13.75 2.50 -10.20
N LYS A 108 -13.05 2.53 -9.06
CA LYS A 108 -13.28 3.52 -8.02
C LYS A 108 -12.06 3.69 -7.12
N ILE A 109 -11.85 4.91 -6.64
CA ILE A 109 -10.89 5.23 -5.58
C ILE A 109 -11.66 5.90 -4.44
N ASN A 110 -11.85 5.17 -3.34
CA ASN A 110 -12.55 5.69 -2.16
C ASN A 110 -11.58 6.49 -1.28
N SER A 111 -12.05 7.59 -0.70
CA SER A 111 -11.30 8.36 0.30
C SER A 111 -11.61 7.87 1.72
N ARG A 112 -10.58 7.83 2.56
CA ARG A 112 -10.70 7.63 4.01
C ARG A 112 -9.78 8.59 4.75
N GLY A 113 -10.19 8.98 5.95
CA GLY A 113 -9.40 9.84 6.84
C GLY A 113 -8.25 9.12 7.52
N LYS A 114 -7.62 9.80 8.48
CA LYS A 114 -6.55 9.24 9.32
C LYS A 114 -7.02 8.00 10.07
N ALA A 115 -6.23 6.93 10.08
CA ALA A 115 -6.51 5.75 10.88
C ALA A 115 -5.21 5.02 11.29
N ALA A 116 -5.23 4.40 12.46
CA ALA A 116 -4.14 3.58 12.98
C ALA A 116 -4.35 2.11 12.61
N ASN A 117 -4.45 1.82 11.31
CA ASN A 117 -4.92 0.51 10.82
C ASN A 117 -4.00 -0.16 9.79
N SER A 118 -2.75 0.30 9.64
CA SER A 118 -1.64 -0.39 8.95
C SER A 118 -0.36 0.44 9.14
N ASP A 119 0.78 -0.04 8.66
CA ASP A 119 2.14 0.48 8.95
C ASP A 119 2.39 1.96 8.61
N HIS A 120 1.61 2.56 7.70
CA HIS A 120 1.68 4.01 7.41
C HIS A 120 1.46 4.92 8.63
N TYR A 121 0.82 4.41 9.68
CA TYR A 121 0.34 5.20 10.81
C TYR A 121 1.48 5.92 11.54
N PHE A 122 2.53 5.19 11.93
CA PHE A 122 3.64 5.80 12.67
C PHE A 122 4.46 6.77 11.83
N PHE A 123 4.53 6.57 10.51
CA PHE A 123 5.10 7.56 9.60
C PHE A 123 4.28 8.85 9.59
N THR A 124 2.95 8.73 9.57
CA THR A 124 2.03 9.86 9.68
C THR A 124 2.22 10.61 11.00
N GLU A 125 2.38 9.91 12.12
CA GLU A 125 2.69 10.52 13.43
C GLU A 125 4.03 11.26 13.46
N LYS A 126 4.97 10.89 12.60
CA LYS A 126 6.26 11.57 12.41
C LYS A 126 6.25 12.62 11.29
N ASN A 127 5.07 13.03 10.82
CA ASN A 127 4.87 14.01 9.75
C ASN A 127 5.41 13.61 8.37
N VAL A 128 5.60 12.32 8.12
CA VAL A 128 5.89 11.83 6.77
C VAL A 128 4.57 11.78 5.99
N PRO A 129 4.46 12.45 4.82
CA PRO A 129 3.27 12.35 3.98
C PRO A 129 3.07 10.90 3.54
N ALA A 130 1.90 10.34 3.82
CA ALA A 130 1.67 8.91 3.62
C ALA A 130 0.26 8.58 3.18
N PHE A 131 0.15 7.64 2.24
CA PHE A 131 -1.08 6.91 1.98
C PHE A 131 -0.96 5.47 2.45
N PHE A 132 -2.08 4.90 2.90
CA PHE A 132 -2.27 3.46 2.92
C PHE A 132 -3.37 3.09 1.92
N ILE A 133 -3.08 2.13 1.05
CA ILE A 133 -3.96 1.66 0.00
C ILE A 133 -4.24 0.16 0.17
N TYR A 134 -5.52 -0.21 0.10
CA TYR A 134 -5.99 -1.60 0.02
C TYR A 134 -7.07 -1.75 -1.04
N THR A 135 -7.16 -2.93 -1.66
CA THR A 135 -8.18 -3.22 -2.68
C THR A 135 -9.53 -3.53 -2.04
N THR A 136 -10.60 -3.24 -2.77
CA THR A 136 -11.98 -3.49 -2.35
C THR A 136 -12.66 -4.42 -3.34
N GLY A 137 -13.46 -5.37 -2.81
CA GLY A 137 -14.07 -6.43 -3.60
C GLY A 137 -13.28 -7.74 -3.49
N GLY A 138 -13.83 -8.80 -4.07
CA GLY A 138 -13.22 -10.12 -4.09
C GLY A 138 -13.60 -10.95 -2.88
N ILE A 139 -12.66 -11.77 -2.39
CA ILE A 139 -12.90 -12.72 -1.31
C ILE A 139 -13.01 -12.02 0.06
N ASN A 140 -13.97 -12.46 0.88
CA ASN A 140 -14.14 -12.00 2.27
C ASN A 140 -13.44 -12.98 3.23
N ALA A 141 -12.10 -13.01 3.21
CA ALA A 141 -11.29 -13.92 4.02
C ALA A 141 -10.24 -13.18 4.89
N TYR A 142 -10.54 -11.97 5.35
CA TYR A 142 -9.64 -11.20 6.22
C TYR A 142 -9.49 -11.87 7.59
N HIS A 143 -8.25 -12.06 8.06
CA HIS A 143 -7.92 -12.81 9.28
C HIS A 143 -8.60 -14.18 9.34
N ASP A 144 -8.64 -14.88 8.21
CA ASP A 144 -9.32 -16.16 8.05
C ASP A 144 -8.40 -17.25 7.46
N ILE A 145 -8.65 -18.52 7.82
CA ILE A 145 -7.94 -19.68 7.27
C ILE A 145 -8.13 -19.86 5.76
N TYR A 146 -9.12 -19.18 5.16
CA TYR A 146 -9.40 -19.18 3.72
C TYR A 146 -8.64 -18.10 2.95
N ASP A 147 -7.84 -17.25 3.62
CA ASP A 147 -6.90 -16.36 2.95
C ASP A 147 -5.74 -17.15 2.33
N ARG A 148 -5.97 -17.74 1.16
CA ARG A 148 -5.09 -18.71 0.52
C ARG A 148 -4.71 -18.25 -0.88
N PRO A 149 -3.51 -18.61 -1.39
CA PRO A 149 -3.12 -18.23 -2.74
C PRO A 149 -4.11 -18.73 -3.81
N LYS A 150 -4.67 -19.94 -3.61
CA LYS A 150 -5.64 -20.54 -4.52
C LYS A 150 -6.98 -19.80 -4.63
N THR A 151 -7.30 -18.92 -3.68
CA THR A 151 -8.53 -18.13 -3.66
C THR A 151 -8.30 -16.67 -4.06
N LEU A 152 -7.06 -16.26 -4.33
CA LEU A 152 -6.69 -14.88 -4.60
C LEU A 152 -6.61 -14.62 -6.12
N PRO A 153 -7.55 -13.85 -6.71
CA PRO A 153 -7.67 -13.75 -8.16
C PRO A 153 -6.73 -12.73 -8.83
N LEU A 154 -6.14 -11.80 -8.06
CA LEU A 154 -5.27 -10.73 -8.57
C LEU A 154 -5.92 -9.84 -9.64
N THR A 155 -7.23 -9.59 -9.52
CA THR A 155 -8.08 -8.99 -10.56
C THR A 155 -7.58 -7.65 -11.09
N GLU A 156 -7.25 -6.69 -10.22
CA GLU A 156 -6.81 -5.34 -10.64
C GLU A 156 -5.30 -5.10 -10.39
N TYR A 157 -4.52 -6.18 -10.19
CA TYR A 157 -3.11 -6.05 -9.78
C TYR A 157 -2.27 -5.23 -10.78
N GLN A 158 -2.46 -5.46 -12.09
CA GLN A 158 -1.71 -4.74 -13.12
C GLN A 158 -2.14 -3.28 -13.26
N ASP A 159 -3.43 -2.98 -13.10
CA ASP A 159 -3.94 -1.62 -13.24
C ASP A 159 -3.63 -0.78 -12.00
N LEU A 160 -3.67 -1.38 -10.80
CA LEU A 160 -3.11 -0.76 -9.60
C LEU A 160 -1.61 -0.47 -9.75
N PHE A 161 -0.86 -1.41 -10.31
CA PHE A 161 0.57 -1.24 -10.58
C PHE A 161 0.84 -0.05 -11.50
N ARG A 162 0.10 0.05 -12.61
CA ARG A 162 0.22 1.19 -13.56
C ARG A 162 -0.14 2.51 -12.90
N LEU A 163 -1.22 2.54 -12.11
CA LEU A 163 -1.62 3.73 -11.36
C LEU A 163 -0.51 4.19 -10.40
N PHE A 164 0.16 3.26 -9.71
CA PHE A 164 1.28 3.58 -8.82
C PHE A 164 2.47 4.16 -9.58
N VAL A 165 2.83 3.57 -10.72
CA VAL A 165 3.93 4.07 -11.56
C VAL A 165 3.64 5.49 -12.05
N ASP A 166 2.43 5.73 -12.58
CA ASP A 166 2.01 7.05 -13.06
C ASP A 166 1.95 8.07 -11.93
N PHE A 167 1.40 7.68 -10.77
CA PHE A 167 1.31 8.54 -9.60
C PHE A 167 2.69 8.93 -9.09
N ASN A 168 3.60 7.97 -8.98
CA ASN A 168 4.97 8.21 -8.56
C ASN A 168 5.69 9.16 -9.54
N ALA A 169 5.59 8.94 -10.85
CA ALA A 169 6.19 9.82 -11.85
C ALA A 169 5.63 11.25 -11.76
N ALA A 170 4.31 11.39 -11.62
CA ALA A 170 3.67 12.69 -11.48
C ALA A 170 4.03 13.41 -10.17
N LEU A 171 4.26 12.66 -9.10
CA LEU A 171 4.66 13.18 -7.79
C LEU A 171 6.11 13.69 -7.80
N MET A 172 6.99 13.07 -8.59
CA MET A 172 8.41 13.43 -8.70
C MET A 172 8.68 14.59 -9.66
N ASN A 173 7.78 14.85 -10.61
CA ASN A 173 7.89 15.95 -11.57
C ASN A 173 7.44 17.32 -11.00
N LYS A 174 7.17 17.40 -9.69
CA LYS A 174 6.78 18.61 -8.96
C LYS A 174 7.71 18.81 -7.77
#